data_AF-A0A6P6GMH3-F1
#
_entry.id   AF-A0A6P6GMH3-F1
#
_cell.length_a   1.000
_cell.length_b   1.000
_cell.length_c   1.000
_cell.angle_alpha   90.00
_cell.angle_beta   90.00
_cell.angle_gamma   90.00
#
_symmetry.space_group_name_H-M   'P 1'
#
loop_
_entity.id
_entity.type
_entity.pdbx_description
1 polymer ?
#
loop_
_entity_poly.entity_id
_entity_poly.type
_entity_poly.pdbx_seq_one_letter_code
_entity_poly.pdbx_strand_id
1 'polypeptide(L)'
;MVINIILAAMAAHANQSSDATIYQIGSSLKNPIDMPNIRRFFFQYFTKNPLEGKKGNPVKVGKLVLLSNAAVLQMYMLIRFMLPIKILMLGSIATCQNFHDTYRKNKRKLELRMRLIELYKPYVFFSGKFDDGNSEQLRLTLRKSCKEMEMFNFDPKSIDWEDYIMNTHIPGLIKYVIK
;
A
#
# COMPACT_ATOMS: atom_id res chain seq x y z
N MET A 1 11.00 12.14 9.12
CA MET A 1 11.25 10.87 9.85
C MET A 1 12.37 10.03 9.24
N VAL A 2 12.28 9.58 7.98
CA VAL A 2 13.33 8.72 7.35
C VAL A 2 14.72 9.37 7.41
N ILE A 3 14.84 10.61 6.93
CA ILE A 3 16.12 11.34 6.94
C ILE A 3 16.63 11.52 8.39
N ASN A 4 15.74 11.88 9.30
CA ASN A 4 16.08 12.09 10.72
C ASN A 4 16.69 10.83 11.34
N ILE A 5 16.09 9.65 11.12
CA ILE A 5 16.63 8.41 11.68
C ILE A 5 17.94 7.99 11.01
N ILE A 6 18.10 8.25 9.70
CA ILE A 6 19.36 7.96 8.99
C ILE A 6 20.49 8.79 9.61
N LEU A 7 20.29 10.10 9.77
CA LEU A 7 21.27 10.99 10.39
C LEU A 7 21.58 10.59 11.84
N ALA A 8 20.53 10.27 12.62
CA ALA A 8 20.65 9.77 13.98
C ALA A 8 21.45 8.47 14.08
N ALA A 9 21.15 7.49 13.23
CA ALA A 9 21.84 6.21 13.21
C ALA A 9 23.31 6.39 12.78
N MET A 10 23.57 7.20 11.75
CA MET A 10 24.94 7.52 11.33
C MET A 10 25.74 8.15 12.47
N ALA A 11 25.16 9.10 13.20
CA ALA A 11 25.82 9.73 14.33
C ALA A 11 26.07 8.75 15.49
N ALA A 12 25.07 7.91 15.82
CA ALA A 12 25.19 6.94 16.91
C ALA A 12 26.19 5.82 16.64
N HIS A 13 26.35 5.42 15.38
CA HIS A 13 27.25 4.34 14.98
C HIS A 13 28.60 4.80 14.42
N ALA A 14 28.91 6.10 14.45
CA ALA A 14 30.12 6.66 13.81
C ALA A 14 31.44 5.98 14.23
N ASN A 15 31.50 5.44 15.46
CA ASN A 15 32.70 4.79 16.03
C ASN A 15 32.48 3.32 16.44
N GLN A 16 31.41 2.66 15.96
CA GLN A 16 31.08 1.29 16.33
C GLN A 16 31.44 0.29 15.21
N SER A 17 31.82 -0.93 15.59
CA SER A 17 31.99 -2.04 14.64
C SER A 17 30.66 -2.46 14.01
N SER A 18 30.73 -3.01 12.80
CA SER A 18 29.60 -3.30 11.91
C SER A 18 28.64 -4.39 12.40
N ASP A 19 27.87 -4.12 13.45
CA ASP A 19 26.68 -4.91 13.77
C ASP A 19 25.48 -4.38 12.99
N ALA A 20 24.82 -5.26 12.25
CA ALA A 20 23.66 -4.94 11.44
C ALA A 20 22.44 -4.66 12.35
N THR A 21 22.29 -3.41 12.78
CA THR A 21 21.11 -2.96 13.55
C THR A 21 20.00 -2.54 12.59
N ILE A 22 18.82 -3.16 12.72
CA ILE A 22 17.63 -2.80 11.95
C ILE A 22 16.80 -1.78 12.73
N TYR A 23 16.44 -0.69 12.06
CA TYR A 23 15.61 0.37 12.59
C TYR A 23 14.26 0.44 11.88
N GLN A 24 13.18 0.11 12.59
CA GLN A 24 11.81 0.22 12.09
C GLN A 24 11.26 1.63 12.31
N ILE A 25 10.65 2.23 11.28
CA ILE A 25 10.01 3.55 11.35
C ILE A 25 8.65 3.56 10.67
N GLY A 26 7.79 4.50 11.06
CA GLY A 26 6.45 4.63 10.51
C GLY A 26 5.46 3.68 11.19
N SER A 27 4.83 2.79 10.41
CA SER A 27 3.91 1.80 10.97
C SER A 27 4.69 0.76 11.78
N SER A 28 4.45 0.72 13.08
CA SER A 28 5.14 -0.16 14.03
C SER A 28 4.16 -0.72 15.07
N LEU A 29 4.67 -1.53 16.00
CA LEU A 29 3.89 -2.01 17.14
C LEU A 29 3.27 -0.86 17.96
N LYS A 30 3.97 0.27 18.11
CA LYS A 30 3.52 1.43 18.89
C LYS A 30 2.52 2.33 18.17
N ASN A 31 2.57 2.41 16.85
CA ASN A 31 1.59 3.16 16.06
C ASN A 31 1.31 2.47 14.71
N PRO A 32 0.54 1.37 14.70
CA PRO A 32 0.29 0.60 13.48
C PRO A 32 -0.73 1.31 12.59
N ILE A 33 -0.49 1.31 11.28
CA ILE A 33 -1.53 1.54 10.27
C ILE A 33 -2.02 0.18 9.74
N ASP A 34 -3.33 0.04 9.57
CA ASP A 34 -3.95 -1.16 9.03
C ASP A 34 -4.65 -0.91 7.68
N MET A 35 -4.82 -1.99 6.90
CA MET A 35 -5.46 -1.93 5.59
C MET A 35 -6.92 -1.43 5.64
N PRO A 36 -7.75 -1.78 6.64
CA PRO A 36 -9.08 -1.20 6.80
C PRO A 36 -9.10 0.33 6.90
N ASN A 37 -8.20 0.93 7.68
CA ASN A 37 -8.11 2.38 7.82
C ASN A 37 -7.57 3.03 6.54
N ILE A 38 -6.52 2.47 5.92
CA ILE A 38 -6.04 2.95 4.61
C ILE A 38 -7.18 2.98 3.60
N ARG A 39 -7.93 1.89 3.49
CA ARG A 39 -9.11 1.82 2.61
C ARG A 39 -10.15 2.89 2.93
N ARG A 40 -10.43 3.11 4.22
CA ARG A 40 -11.37 4.15 4.67
C ARG A 40 -10.91 5.53 4.22
N PHE A 41 -9.65 5.89 4.48
CA PHE A 41 -9.09 7.19 4.10
C PHE A 41 -9.15 7.42 2.60
N PHE A 42 -8.65 6.46 1.80
CA PHE A 42 -8.71 6.56 0.34
C PHE A 42 -10.15 6.70 -0.17
N PHE A 43 -11.09 5.91 0.36
CA PHE A 43 -12.49 6.01 -0.02
C PHE A 43 -13.08 7.39 0.32
N GLN A 44 -12.85 7.89 1.53
CA GLN A 44 -13.31 9.21 1.96
C GLN A 44 -12.71 10.34 1.12
N TYR A 45 -11.40 10.31 0.87
CA TYR A 45 -10.70 11.33 0.08
C TYR A 45 -11.28 11.41 -1.33
N PHE A 46 -11.29 10.31 -2.08
CA PHE A 46 -11.68 10.34 -3.49
C PHE A 46 -13.21 10.47 -3.67
N THR A 47 -14.00 10.20 -2.63
CA THR A 47 -15.44 10.54 -2.65
C THR A 47 -15.64 12.05 -2.57
N LYS A 48 -14.85 12.76 -1.75
CA LYS A 48 -14.90 14.23 -1.62
C LYS A 48 -14.20 14.93 -2.79
N ASN A 49 -13.11 14.35 -3.28
CA ASN A 49 -12.24 14.88 -4.32
C ASN A 49 -12.13 13.87 -5.47
N PRO A 50 -13.19 13.68 -6.28
CA PRO A 50 -13.14 12.72 -7.38
C PRO A 50 -12.12 13.15 -8.42
N LEU A 51 -11.33 12.18 -8.91
CA LEU A 51 -10.44 12.42 -10.05
C LEU A 51 -11.28 12.66 -11.32
N GLU A 52 -10.74 13.44 -12.24
CA GLU A 52 -11.35 13.63 -13.55
C GLU A 52 -11.13 12.40 -14.44
N GLY A 53 -12.22 11.88 -14.99
CA GLY A 53 -12.19 10.81 -15.97
C GLY A 53 -11.79 11.32 -17.36
N LYS A 54 -11.57 10.38 -18.29
CA LYS A 54 -11.16 10.69 -19.68
C LYS A 54 -12.07 11.63 -20.45
N LYS A 55 -13.31 11.82 -20.00
CA LYS A 55 -14.31 12.69 -20.62
C LYS A 55 -14.65 13.92 -19.75
N GLY A 56 -13.80 14.25 -18.77
CA GLY A 56 -14.03 15.33 -17.80
C GLY A 56 -15.09 15.00 -16.74
N ASN A 57 -15.63 13.78 -16.72
CA ASN A 57 -16.62 13.36 -15.74
C ASN A 57 -15.95 12.86 -14.45
N PRO A 58 -16.50 13.13 -13.25
CA PRO A 58 -15.91 12.68 -12.00
C PRO A 58 -15.90 11.15 -11.93
N VAL A 59 -14.75 10.57 -11.57
CA VAL A 59 -14.60 9.12 -11.39
C VAL A 59 -15.37 8.68 -10.15
N LYS A 60 -16.37 7.83 -10.34
CA LYS A 60 -17.15 7.24 -9.23
C LYS A 60 -16.30 6.22 -8.47
N VAL A 61 -16.00 6.53 -7.23
CA VAL A 61 -15.23 5.65 -6.35
C VAL A 61 -16.15 4.55 -5.80
N GLY A 62 -15.79 3.30 -6.07
CA GLY A 62 -16.44 2.15 -5.47
C GLY A 62 -15.86 1.86 -4.09
N LYS A 63 -16.68 1.34 -3.17
CA LYS A 63 -16.17 0.77 -1.92
C LYS A 63 -15.32 -0.45 -2.29
N LEU A 64 -14.00 -0.36 -2.11
CA LEU A 64 -13.09 -1.49 -2.33
C LEU A 64 -13.59 -2.70 -1.53
N VAL A 65 -13.54 -3.93 -2.02
CA VAL A 65 -13.87 -5.10 -1.19
C VAL A 65 -12.57 -5.65 -0.64
N LEU A 66 -12.38 -5.56 0.68
CA LEU A 66 -11.25 -6.21 1.34
C LEU A 66 -11.67 -7.65 1.62
N LEU A 67 -11.03 -8.60 0.94
CA LEU A 67 -11.23 -10.02 1.18
C LEU A 67 -10.42 -10.42 2.40
N SER A 68 -10.93 -11.37 3.18
CA SER A 68 -10.38 -11.70 4.50
C SER A 68 -9.08 -12.49 4.45
N ASN A 69 -8.87 -13.31 3.41
CA ASN A 69 -7.65 -14.09 3.24
C ASN A 69 -7.40 -14.48 1.77
N ALA A 70 -6.23 -15.08 1.53
CA ALA A 70 -5.80 -15.53 0.21
C ALA A 70 -6.74 -16.57 -0.43
N ALA A 71 -7.32 -17.48 0.34
CA ALA A 71 -8.22 -18.51 -0.20
C ALA A 71 -9.54 -17.89 -0.69
N VAL A 72 -10.11 -16.96 0.10
CA VAL A 72 -11.31 -16.20 -0.32
C VAL A 72 -11.02 -15.37 -1.56
N LEU A 73 -9.84 -14.73 -1.63
CA LEU A 73 -9.39 -14.03 -2.84
C LEU A 73 -9.30 -14.96 -4.04
N GLN A 74 -8.69 -16.13 -3.90
CA GLN A 74 -8.59 -17.11 -4.98
C GLN A 74 -9.96 -17.57 -5.46
N MET A 75 -10.88 -17.90 -4.55
CA MET A 75 -12.24 -18.29 -4.88
C MET A 75 -13.01 -17.16 -5.58
N TYR A 76 -12.90 -15.94 -5.08
CA TYR A 76 -13.49 -14.77 -5.72
C TYR A 76 -12.93 -14.56 -7.14
N MET A 77 -11.62 -14.71 -7.33
CA MET A 77 -10.98 -14.58 -8.63
C MET A 77 -11.43 -15.66 -9.62
N LEU A 78 -11.54 -16.90 -9.13
CA LEU A 78 -12.01 -18.03 -9.91
C LEU A 78 -13.44 -17.80 -10.40
N ILE A 79 -14.36 -17.46 -9.49
CA ILE A 79 -15.78 -17.31 -9.81
C ILE A 79 -16.04 -16.07 -10.65
N ARG A 80 -15.52 -14.91 -10.22
CA ARG A 80 -15.89 -13.62 -10.81
C ARG A 80 -15.16 -13.32 -12.11
N PHE A 81 -13.97 -13.89 -12.32
CA PHE A 81 -13.14 -13.55 -13.48
C PHE A 81 -12.73 -14.77 -14.31
N MET A 82 -12.24 -15.86 -13.72
CA MET A 82 -11.77 -16.99 -14.52
C MET A 82 -12.90 -17.75 -15.22
N LEU A 83 -14.00 -18.04 -14.51
CA LEU A 83 -15.15 -18.75 -15.09
C LEU A 83 -15.76 -18.02 -16.29
N PRO A 84 -16.07 -16.71 -16.25
CA PRO A 84 -16.58 -15.98 -17.42
C PRO A 84 -15.65 -16.04 -18.63
N ILE A 85 -14.33 -16.00 -18.42
CA ILE A 85 -13.35 -16.11 -19.52
C ILE A 85 -13.36 -17.51 -20.14
N LYS A 86 -13.50 -18.57 -19.33
CA LYS A 86 -13.65 -19.94 -19.85
C LYS A 86 -14.96 -20.11 -20.63
N ILE A 87 -16.06 -19.54 -20.15
CA ILE A 87 -17.34 -19.55 -20.88
C ILE A 87 -17.20 -18.81 -22.21
N LEU A 88 -16.54 -17.65 -22.22
CA LEU A 88 -16.28 -16.89 -23.44
C LEU A 88 -15.39 -17.66 -24.43
N MET A 89 -14.41 -18.42 -23.94
CA MET A 89 -13.59 -19.31 -24.77
C MET A 89 -14.45 -20.38 -25.46
N LEU A 90 -15.32 -21.06 -24.71
CA LEU A 90 -16.21 -22.09 -25.25
C LEU A 90 -17.20 -21.50 -26.26
N GLY A 91 -17.79 -20.35 -25.94
CA GLY A 91 -18.67 -19.62 -26.85
C GLY A 91 -17.96 -19.24 -28.15
N SER A 92 -16.70 -18.77 -28.07
CA SER A 92 -15.89 -18.48 -29.25
C SER A 92 -15.67 -19.72 -30.12
N ILE A 93 -15.46 -20.91 -29.54
CA ILE A 93 -15.29 -22.16 -30.29
C ILE A 93 -16.61 -22.55 -30.96
N ALA A 94 -17.72 -22.52 -30.21
CA ALA A 94 -19.04 -22.89 -30.69
C ALA A 94 -19.55 -22.00 -31.85
N THR A 95 -19.13 -20.73 -31.88
CA THR A 95 -19.50 -19.77 -32.94
C THR A 95 -18.41 -19.62 -34.01
N CYS A 96 -17.64 -20.68 -34.31
CA CYS A 96 -16.59 -20.66 -35.34
C CYS A 96 -15.62 -19.47 -35.24
N GLN A 97 -15.19 -19.15 -34.01
CA GLN A 97 -14.21 -18.10 -33.68
C GLN A 97 -14.69 -16.64 -33.76
N ASN A 98 -16.00 -16.37 -33.92
CA ASN A 98 -16.54 -15.00 -33.97
C ASN A 98 -16.19 -14.11 -32.74
N PHE A 99 -15.91 -14.70 -31.57
CA PHE A 99 -15.55 -13.97 -30.34
C PHE A 99 -14.07 -14.08 -29.95
N HIS A 100 -13.22 -14.61 -30.83
CA HIS A 100 -11.85 -14.99 -30.48
C HIS A 100 -10.99 -13.80 -30.04
N ASP A 101 -11.11 -12.67 -30.72
CA ASP A 101 -10.38 -11.45 -30.36
C ASP A 101 -10.84 -10.87 -29.02
N THR A 102 -12.15 -10.92 -28.75
CA THR A 102 -12.74 -10.50 -27.48
C THR A 102 -12.25 -11.39 -26.34
N TYR A 103 -12.23 -12.71 -26.54
CA TYR A 103 -11.63 -13.67 -25.60
C TYR A 103 -10.16 -13.37 -25.35
N ARG A 104 -9.33 -13.25 -26.40
CA ARG A 104 -7.88 -13.00 -26.29
C ARG A 104 -7.60 -11.70 -25.54
N LYS A 105 -8.33 -10.63 -25.87
CA LYS A 105 -8.20 -9.32 -25.21
C LYS A 105 -8.56 -9.38 -23.73
N ASN A 106 -9.66 -10.05 -23.39
CA ASN A 106 -10.08 -10.19 -21.99
C ASN A 106 -9.17 -11.12 -21.19
N LYS A 107 -8.68 -12.20 -21.80
CA LYS A 107 -7.68 -13.09 -21.20
C LYS A 107 -6.39 -12.34 -20.84
N ARG A 108 -5.82 -11.56 -21.76
CA ARG A 108 -4.63 -10.73 -21.50
C ARG A 108 -4.86 -9.74 -20.35
N LYS A 109 -6.03 -9.10 -20.32
CA LYS A 109 -6.40 -8.20 -19.21
C LYS A 109 -6.50 -8.93 -17.87
N LEU A 110 -7.05 -10.15 -17.86
CA LEU A 110 -7.13 -10.98 -16.66
C LEU A 110 -5.73 -11.39 -16.19
N GLU A 111 -4.85 -11.84 -17.09
CA GLU A 111 -3.47 -12.23 -16.75
C GLU A 111 -2.71 -11.06 -16.11
N LEU A 112 -2.84 -9.85 -16.66
CA LEU A 112 -2.24 -8.65 -16.05
C LEU A 112 -2.79 -8.37 -14.65
N ARG A 113 -4.12 -8.50 -14.45
CA ARG A 113 -4.74 -8.35 -13.12
C ARG A 113 -4.25 -9.40 -12.13
N MET A 114 -4.14 -10.65 -12.56
CA MET A 114 -3.62 -11.74 -11.71
C MET A 114 -2.18 -11.49 -11.28
N ARG A 115 -1.32 -10.99 -12.18
CA ARG A 115 0.05 -10.60 -11.84
C ARG A 115 0.10 -9.50 -10.78
N LEU A 116 -0.73 -8.46 -10.93
CA LEU A 116 -0.83 -7.39 -9.93
C LEU A 116 -1.34 -7.92 -8.59
N ILE A 117 -2.34 -8.80 -8.61
CA ILE A 117 -2.88 -9.41 -7.40
C ILE A 117 -1.81 -10.23 -6.68
N GLU A 118 -1.10 -11.12 -7.37
CA GLU A 118 -0.04 -11.91 -6.75
C GLU A 118 1.11 -11.05 -6.23
N LEU A 119 1.45 -9.96 -6.93
CA LEU A 119 2.46 -9.00 -6.48
C LEU A 119 2.06 -8.31 -5.16
N TYR A 120 0.80 -7.86 -5.03
CA TYR A 120 0.34 -7.10 -3.87
C TYR A 120 -0.23 -7.95 -2.73
N LYS A 121 -0.60 -9.20 -3.01
CA LYS A 121 -1.11 -10.18 -2.05
C LYS A 121 -0.32 -10.25 -0.75
N PRO A 122 1.02 -10.40 -0.73
CA PRO A 122 1.76 -10.48 0.52
C PRO A 122 1.60 -9.22 1.37
N TYR A 123 1.53 -8.03 0.77
CA TYR A 123 1.38 -6.77 1.50
C TYR A 123 -0.02 -6.59 2.10
N VAL A 124 -1.07 -6.97 1.36
CA VAL A 124 -2.46 -6.82 1.80
C VAL A 124 -2.81 -7.80 2.92
N PHE A 125 -2.30 -9.03 2.86
CA PHE A 125 -2.55 -10.07 3.87
C PHE A 125 -1.47 -10.17 4.94
N PHE A 126 -0.48 -9.28 4.93
CA PHE A 126 0.49 -9.21 6.01
C PHE A 126 -0.17 -8.70 7.28
N SER A 127 -0.26 -9.56 8.30
CA SER A 127 -0.79 -9.21 9.62
C SER A 127 0.32 -8.89 10.63
N GLY A 128 1.59 -9.00 10.23
CA GLY A 128 2.72 -8.73 11.11
C GLY A 128 2.80 -7.26 11.49
N LYS A 129 3.23 -7.00 12.73
CA LYS A 129 3.62 -5.67 13.19
C LYS A 129 5.11 -5.73 13.51
N PHE A 130 5.84 -4.74 13.03
CA PHE A 130 7.28 -4.66 13.27
C PHE A 130 7.54 -3.94 14.59
N ASP A 131 8.41 -4.54 15.41
CA ASP A 131 8.90 -3.90 16.63
C ASP A 131 9.78 -2.70 16.30
N ASP A 132 9.60 -1.60 17.03
CA ASP A 132 10.35 -0.36 16.90
C ASP A 132 11.23 -0.06 18.12
N GLY A 133 11.59 -1.10 18.88
CA GLY A 133 12.43 -1.01 20.07
C GLY A 133 13.79 -0.39 19.79
N ASN A 134 14.48 -0.83 18.73
CA ASN A 134 15.78 -0.27 18.35
C ASN A 134 15.70 1.23 18.04
N SER A 135 14.68 1.63 17.27
CA SER A 135 14.44 3.04 16.94
C SER A 135 14.12 3.85 18.18
N GLU A 136 13.35 3.30 19.11
CA GLU A 136 13.09 3.95 20.39
C GLU A 136 14.35 4.13 21.24
N GLN A 137 15.16 3.08 21.36
CA GLN A 137 16.40 3.14 22.13
C GLN A 137 17.37 4.17 21.54
N LEU A 138 17.50 4.20 20.21
CA LEU A 138 18.27 5.23 19.52
C LEU A 138 17.75 6.63 19.87
N ARG A 139 16.44 6.86 19.74
CA ARG A 139 15.80 8.14 20.05
C ARG A 139 16.03 8.59 21.50
N LEU A 140 15.89 7.67 22.46
CA LEU A 140 16.12 7.94 23.88
C LEU A 140 17.59 8.26 24.18
N THR A 141 18.51 7.57 23.51
CA THR A 141 19.96 7.81 23.65
C THR A 141 20.33 9.20 23.17
N LEU A 142 19.84 9.61 21.99
CA LEU A 142 20.11 10.94 21.45
C LEU A 142 19.53 12.07 22.31
N ARG A 143 18.33 11.88 22.88
CA ARG A 143 17.73 12.85 23.81
C ARG A 143 18.57 13.09 25.06
N LYS A 144 19.30 12.07 25.52
CA LYS A 144 20.19 12.20 26.68
C LYS A 144 21.50 12.89 26.34
N SER A 145 22.00 12.73 25.11
CA SER A 145 23.33 13.23 24.71
C SER A 145 23.30 14.65 24.15
N CYS A 146 22.23 15.09 23.48
CA CYS A 146 22.16 16.41 22.87
C CYS A 146 20.74 16.96 22.79
N LYS A 147 20.48 18.13 23.39
CA LYS A 147 19.18 18.82 23.33
C LYS A 147 18.81 19.25 21.90
N GLU A 148 19.79 19.59 21.06
CA GLU A 148 19.55 19.97 19.66
C GLU A 148 19.02 18.81 18.83
N MET A 149 19.26 17.56 19.26
CA MET A 149 18.75 16.38 18.58
C MET A 149 17.26 16.11 18.83
N GLU A 150 16.59 16.87 19.70
CA GLU A 150 15.12 16.86 19.76
C GLU A 150 14.47 17.28 18.43
N MET A 151 15.19 18.06 17.61
CA MET A 151 14.75 18.47 16.27
C MET A 151 14.63 17.26 15.31
N PHE A 152 15.42 16.21 15.51
CA PHE A 152 15.39 14.99 14.69
C PHE A 152 14.35 13.99 15.21
N ASN A 153 13.09 14.42 15.34
CA ASN A 153 12.03 13.53 15.78
C ASN A 153 11.71 12.46 14.70
N PHE A 154 11.66 11.20 15.15
CA PHE A 154 11.19 10.05 14.37
C PHE A 154 10.35 9.09 15.23
N ASP A 155 9.72 9.59 16.29
CA ASP A 155 8.75 8.84 17.09
C ASP A 155 7.51 8.50 16.24
N PRO A 156 7.21 7.21 15.99
CA PRO A 156 6.07 6.82 15.17
C PRO A 156 4.73 7.28 15.77
N LYS A 157 4.63 7.50 17.09
CA LYS A 157 3.41 8.03 17.72
C LYS A 157 3.07 9.46 17.32
N SER A 158 4.02 10.20 16.74
CA SER A 158 3.77 11.55 16.22
C SER A 158 3.01 11.57 14.89
N ILE A 159 2.82 10.41 14.25
CA ILE A 159 2.09 10.30 12.99
C ILE A 159 0.59 10.20 13.27
N ASP A 160 -0.16 11.23 12.88
CA ASP A 160 -1.59 11.09 12.64
C ASP A 160 -1.79 10.46 11.26
N TRP A 161 -2.16 9.19 11.23
CA TRP A 161 -2.33 8.44 9.98
C TRP A 161 -3.47 8.99 9.10
N GLU A 162 -4.54 9.51 9.70
CA GLU A 162 -5.66 10.06 8.93
C GLU A 162 -5.21 11.36 8.26
N ASP A 163 -4.64 12.29 9.04
CA ASP A 163 -4.12 13.55 8.50
C ASP A 163 -3.02 13.31 7.45
N TYR A 164 -2.03 12.47 7.76
CA TYR A 164 -0.93 12.16 6.84
C TYR A 164 -1.46 11.58 5.52
N ILE A 165 -2.37 10.61 5.56
CA ILE A 165 -2.87 9.99 4.33
C ILE A 165 -3.74 10.98 3.54
N MET A 166 -4.66 11.67 4.21
CA MET A 166 -5.66 12.54 3.58
C MET A 166 -5.05 13.83 3.04
N ASN A 167 -4.14 14.45 3.78
CA ASN A 167 -3.66 15.82 3.52
C ASN A 167 -2.23 15.87 2.98
N THR A 168 -1.44 14.81 3.14
CA THR A 168 -0.05 14.76 2.64
C THR A 168 0.13 13.72 1.54
N HIS A 169 -0.17 12.45 1.83
CA HIS A 169 0.16 11.32 0.95
C HIS A 169 -0.65 11.32 -0.35
N ILE A 170 -1.99 11.33 -0.26
CA ILE A 170 -2.85 11.29 -1.45
C ILE A 170 -2.65 12.55 -2.33
N PRO A 171 -2.66 13.79 -1.80
CA PRO A 171 -2.35 14.97 -2.60
C PRO A 171 -0.98 14.92 -3.27
N GLY A 172 0.04 14.41 -2.56
CA GLY A 172 1.37 14.20 -3.12
C GLY A 172 1.37 13.21 -4.29
N LEU A 173 0.68 12.08 -4.14
CA LEU A 173 0.52 11.12 -5.24
C LEU A 173 -0.17 11.74 -6.46
N ILE A 174 -1.24 12.50 -6.25
CA ILE A 174 -1.96 13.17 -7.34
C ILE A 174 -1.05 14.19 -8.03
N LYS A 175 -0.32 15.00 -7.27
CA LYS A 175 0.52 16.06 -7.83
C LYS A 175 1.73 15.53 -8.60
N TYR A 176 2.35 14.46 -8.11
CA TYR A 176 3.67 14.03 -8.59
C TYR A 176 3.67 12.70 -9.35
N VAL A 177 2.65 11.85 -9.19
CA VAL A 177 2.61 10.50 -9.77
C VAL A 177 1.48 10.33 -10.78
N ILE A 178 0.26 10.75 -10.42
CA ILE A 178 -0.93 10.60 -11.25
C ILE A 178 -1.03 11.83 -12.16
N LYS A 179 -0.54 11.70 -13.39
CA LYS A 179 -0.79 12.67 -14.47
C LYS A 179 -2.02 12.28 -15.29
#